data_AF-A0A7S7AG02-F1
#
_entry.id   AF-A0A7S7AG02-F1
#
_cell.length_a   1.000
_cell.length_b   1.000
_cell.length_c   1.000
_cell.angle_alpha   90.00
_cell.angle_beta   90.00
_cell.angle_gamma   90.00
#
_symmetry.space_group_name_H-M   'P 1'
#
loop_
_entity.id
_entity.type
_entity.pdbx_description
1 polymer ?
#
loop_
_entity_poly.entity_id
_entity_poly.type
_entity_poly.pdbx_seq_one_letter_code
_entity_poly.pdbx_strand_id
1 'polypeptide(L)'
;MRKIVLALAVCLSVSSVYAQENICETQWQTEQKKTIQIKKLKRQHCALIWEDAKVSALLKKMGLNHNNDQWMATDECDVIQAGQQKYTLYQAYYKNDLSNLYVLRDSNNNLYGFFRDLGKYSFVEDKFIPTQTANRHGVDLKCAALGNNSKLPYILIQNIFQRGIDLTHYSFDDNSK
;
A
#
# COMPACT_ATOMS: atom_id res chain seq x y z
N MET A 1 63.40 -13.23 24.74
CA MET A 1 62.76 -11.89 24.76
C MET A 1 61.36 -12.00 24.21
N ARG A 2 60.42 -11.28 24.81
CA ARG A 2 58.96 -11.34 24.65
C ARG A 2 58.48 -10.60 23.39
N LYS A 3 57.34 -11.07 22.82
CA LYS A 3 56.19 -10.28 22.29
C LYS A 3 56.37 -9.67 20.87
N ILE A 4 55.40 -9.58 19.95
CA ILE A 4 53.94 -9.74 19.89
C ILE A 4 53.59 -10.14 18.45
N VAL A 5 52.74 -11.15 18.24
CA VAL A 5 52.02 -11.34 16.96
C VAL A 5 50.76 -10.46 17.04
N LEU A 6 50.70 -9.39 16.25
CA LEU A 6 49.47 -8.60 16.10
C LEU A 6 48.50 -9.36 15.20
N ALA A 7 47.56 -10.09 15.81
CA ALA A 7 46.36 -10.53 15.13
C ALA A 7 45.32 -9.40 15.21
N LEU A 8 45.21 -8.58 14.16
CA LEU A 8 44.06 -7.69 13.99
C LEU A 8 42.86 -8.53 13.56
N ALA A 9 42.06 -8.97 14.52
CA ALA A 9 40.70 -9.40 14.27
C ALA A 9 39.83 -8.13 14.14
N VAL A 10 39.67 -7.64 12.91
CA VAL A 10 38.65 -6.63 12.61
C VAL A 10 37.31 -7.37 12.64
N CYS A 11 36.66 -7.39 13.81
CA CYS A 11 35.25 -7.73 13.90
C CYS A 11 34.46 -6.60 13.22
N LEU A 12 34.22 -6.75 11.92
CA LEU A 12 33.16 -6.03 11.22
C LEU A 12 31.84 -6.41 11.87
N SER A 13 31.45 -5.66 12.89
CA SER A 13 30.08 -5.66 13.38
C SER A 13 29.25 -4.96 12.31
N VAL A 14 28.86 -5.72 11.28
CA VAL A 14 27.69 -5.40 10.48
C VAL A 14 26.53 -5.35 11.46
N SER A 15 26.25 -4.15 11.94
CA SER A 15 24.97 -3.82 12.53
C SER A 15 23.99 -4.00 11.38
N SER A 16 23.41 -5.19 11.28
CA SER A 16 22.19 -5.39 10.53
C SER A 16 21.19 -4.41 11.13
N VAL A 17 21.05 -3.26 10.49
CA VAL A 17 19.91 -2.38 10.70
C VAL A 17 18.72 -3.25 10.33
N TYR A 18 18.13 -3.89 11.33
CA TYR A 18 16.88 -4.59 11.17
C TYR A 18 15.90 -3.49 10.77
N ALA A 19 15.62 -3.40 9.46
CA ALA A 19 14.53 -2.58 8.96
C ALA A 19 13.31 -2.93 9.81
N GLN A 20 12.78 -1.94 10.51
CA GLN A 20 11.64 -2.12 11.40
C GLN A 20 10.53 -2.80 10.60
N GLU A 21 9.99 -3.89 11.14
CA GLU A 21 9.00 -4.71 10.43
C GLU A 21 7.79 -3.84 10.04
N ASN A 22 7.53 -3.73 8.73
CA ASN A 22 6.39 -2.98 8.23
C ASN A 22 5.11 -3.79 8.47
N ILE A 23 4.31 -3.36 9.45
CA ILE A 23 3.07 -4.03 9.87
C ILE A 23 2.10 -4.22 8.70
N CYS A 24 2.05 -3.28 7.75
CA CYS A 24 1.18 -3.35 6.59
C CYS A 24 1.64 -4.45 5.62
N GLU A 25 2.95 -4.65 5.47
CA GLU A 25 3.49 -5.77 4.70
C GLU A 25 3.24 -7.11 5.40
N THR A 26 3.44 -7.19 6.71
CA THR A 26 3.12 -8.40 7.48
C THR A 26 1.65 -8.77 7.33
N GLN A 27 0.75 -7.77 7.35
CA GLN A 27 -0.67 -7.99 7.12
C GLN A 27 -0.97 -8.44 5.68
N TRP A 28 -0.36 -7.79 4.68
CA TRP A 28 -0.46 -8.20 3.28
C TRP A 28 -0.07 -9.68 3.10
N GLN A 29 1.11 -10.06 3.59
CA GLN A 29 1.66 -11.40 3.47
C GLN A 29 0.85 -12.47 4.21
N THR A 30 0.21 -12.09 5.31
CA THR A 30 -0.63 -13.00 6.11
C THR A 30 -1.98 -13.24 5.45
N GLU A 31 -2.64 -12.17 5.01
CA GLU A 31 -4.00 -12.23 4.49
C GLU A 31 -4.06 -12.71 3.03
N GLN A 32 -2.99 -12.58 2.24
CA GLN A 32 -2.95 -13.10 0.87
C GLN A 32 -3.07 -14.64 0.80
N LYS A 33 -2.69 -15.36 1.86
CA LYS A 33 -2.69 -16.84 1.91
C LYS A 33 -4.09 -17.45 2.05
N LYS A 34 -5.09 -16.62 2.34
CA LYS A 34 -6.49 -17.02 2.48
C LYS A 34 -7.19 -16.86 1.12
N THR A 35 -8.40 -17.41 0.98
CA THR A 35 -9.17 -17.28 -0.26
C THR A 35 -10.63 -16.94 0.05
N ILE A 36 -11.17 -15.91 -0.59
CA ILE A 36 -12.61 -15.61 -0.65
C ILE A 36 -13.04 -15.32 -2.07
N GLN A 37 -14.31 -15.62 -2.35
CA GLN A 37 -14.94 -15.22 -3.59
C GLN A 37 -15.32 -13.75 -3.53
N ILE A 38 -14.77 -12.96 -4.45
CA ILE A 38 -15.09 -11.54 -4.62
C ILE A 38 -15.57 -11.34 -6.06
N LYS A 39 -16.75 -10.72 -6.21
CA LYS A 39 -17.32 -10.40 -7.52
C LYS A 39 -17.39 -8.90 -7.70
N LYS A 40 -16.81 -8.39 -8.79
CA LYS A 40 -17.11 -7.02 -9.26
C LYS A 40 -18.53 -6.99 -9.81
N LEU A 41 -19.37 -6.10 -9.27
CA LEU A 41 -20.76 -5.95 -9.66
C LEU A 41 -20.94 -4.92 -10.76
N LYS A 42 -20.36 -3.74 -10.57
CA LYS A 42 -20.45 -2.62 -11.51
C LYS A 42 -19.37 -1.59 -11.22
N ARG A 43 -19.17 -0.68 -12.17
CA ARG A 43 -18.53 0.61 -11.93
C ARG A 43 -19.62 1.68 -11.74
N GLN A 44 -19.36 2.68 -10.90
CA GLN A 44 -20.29 3.78 -10.68
C GLN A 44 -19.52 5.07 -10.43
N HIS A 45 -20.18 6.21 -10.63
CA HIS A 45 -19.64 7.51 -10.25
C HIS A 45 -19.49 7.62 -8.72
N CYS A 46 -18.39 8.20 -8.28
CA CYS A 46 -18.02 8.39 -6.88
C CYS A 46 -17.33 9.76 -6.71
N ALA A 47 -17.49 10.37 -5.54
CA ALA A 47 -16.72 11.56 -5.19
C ALA A 47 -15.22 11.25 -5.26
N LEU A 48 -14.43 12.26 -5.63
CA LEU A 48 -12.98 12.14 -5.63
C LEU A 48 -12.49 11.85 -4.21
N ILE A 49 -11.48 11.01 -4.08
CA ILE A 49 -11.04 10.48 -2.77
C ILE A 49 -10.56 11.57 -1.80
N TRP A 50 -10.12 12.72 -2.31
CA TRP A 50 -9.68 13.87 -1.51
C TRP A 50 -10.83 14.83 -1.16
N GLU A 51 -11.99 14.69 -1.78
CA GLU A 51 -13.20 15.47 -1.47
C GLU A 51 -14.05 14.78 -0.38
N ASP A 52 -13.87 13.47 -0.20
CA ASP A 52 -14.54 12.73 0.86
C ASP A 52 -13.82 12.91 2.21
N ALA A 53 -14.50 13.52 3.17
CA ALA A 53 -13.93 13.83 4.49
C ALA A 53 -13.46 12.58 5.26
N LYS A 54 -14.13 11.43 5.10
CA LYS A 54 -13.78 10.20 5.80
C LYS A 54 -12.56 9.54 5.15
N VAL A 55 -12.48 9.57 3.82
CA VAL A 55 -11.26 9.14 3.12
C VAL A 55 -10.09 10.06 3.47
N SER A 56 -10.29 11.38 3.50
CA SER A 56 -9.26 12.34 3.93
C SER A 56 -8.73 12.04 5.34
N ALA A 57 -9.60 11.67 6.28
CA ALA A 57 -9.17 11.23 7.62
C ALA A 57 -8.37 9.91 7.59
N LEU A 58 -8.71 8.99 6.69
CA LEU A 58 -7.97 7.75 6.48
C LEU A 58 -6.55 8.04 5.95
N LEU A 59 -6.44 8.93 4.94
CA LEU A 59 -5.16 9.34 4.36
C LEU A 59 -4.25 9.98 5.41
N LYS A 60 -4.79 10.85 6.26
CA LYS A 60 -4.05 11.43 7.38
C LYS A 60 -3.51 10.36 8.35
N LYS A 61 -4.29 9.31 8.65
CA LYS A 61 -3.83 8.19 9.48
C LYS A 61 -2.68 7.40 8.83
N MET A 62 -2.59 7.38 7.51
CA MET A 62 -1.48 6.78 6.77
C MET A 62 -0.26 7.72 6.66
N GLY A 63 -0.33 8.93 7.23
CA GLY A 63 0.72 9.95 7.06
C GLY A 63 0.72 10.61 5.67
N LEU A 64 -0.39 10.55 4.94
CA LEU A 64 -0.51 11.10 3.59
C LEU A 64 -1.18 12.47 3.61
N ASN A 65 -0.73 13.36 2.72
CA ASN A 65 -1.39 14.63 2.48
C ASN A 65 -2.55 14.46 1.50
N HIS A 66 -3.79 14.51 1.99
CA HIS A 66 -4.99 14.50 1.15
C HIS A 66 -5.05 15.65 0.12
N ASN A 67 -4.35 16.76 0.33
CA ASN A 67 -4.28 17.90 -0.59
C ASN A 67 -3.04 17.86 -1.51
N ASN A 68 -2.41 16.70 -1.68
CA ASN A 68 -1.29 16.56 -2.59
C ASN A 68 -1.75 16.76 -4.04
N ASP A 69 -1.12 17.67 -4.78
CA ASP A 69 -1.46 18.00 -6.16
C ASP A 69 -1.04 16.91 -7.17
N GLN A 70 -0.37 15.86 -6.68
CA GLN A 70 -0.09 14.66 -7.45
C GLN A 70 -1.27 13.70 -7.53
N TRP A 71 -2.29 13.82 -6.67
CA TRP A 71 -3.41 12.89 -6.66
C TRP A 71 -4.13 12.87 -8.01
N MET A 72 -4.32 11.65 -8.53
CA MET A 72 -5.12 11.34 -9.70
C MET A 72 -6.09 10.23 -9.32
N ALA A 73 -7.34 10.39 -9.69
CA ALA A 73 -8.37 9.37 -9.58
C ALA A 73 -9.35 9.56 -10.72
N THR A 74 -10.02 8.48 -11.10
CA THR A 74 -11.29 8.61 -11.83
C THR A 74 -12.34 9.06 -10.83
N ASP A 75 -13.30 9.86 -11.26
CA ASP A 75 -14.57 10.09 -10.56
C ASP A 75 -15.47 8.82 -10.57
N GLU A 76 -14.86 7.65 -10.70
CA GLU A 76 -15.47 6.35 -10.76
C GLU A 76 -14.85 5.42 -9.71
N CYS A 77 -15.68 4.55 -9.14
CA CYS A 77 -15.30 3.53 -8.18
C CYS A 77 -15.94 2.19 -8.57
N ASP A 78 -15.34 1.09 -8.14
CA ASP A 78 -15.90 -0.24 -8.35
C ASP A 78 -16.79 -0.63 -7.16
N VAL A 79 -17.95 -1.21 -7.45
CA VAL A 79 -18.76 -1.90 -6.45
C VAL A 79 -18.43 -3.38 -6.50
N ILE A 80 -17.93 -3.92 -5.40
CA ILE A 80 -17.59 -5.34 -5.27
C ILE A 80 -18.50 -6.01 -4.24
N GLN A 81 -18.63 -7.32 -4.33
CA GLN A 81 -19.38 -8.15 -3.39
C GLN A 81 -18.50 -9.28 -2.87
N ALA A 82 -18.46 -9.43 -1.55
CA ALA A 82 -17.84 -10.56 -0.86
C ALA A 82 -18.89 -11.18 0.08
N GLY A 83 -19.24 -12.45 -0.18
CA GLY A 83 -20.41 -13.08 0.45
C GLY A 83 -21.71 -12.33 0.11
N GLN A 84 -22.45 -11.90 1.13
CA GLN A 84 -23.70 -11.14 0.97
C GLN A 84 -23.50 -9.61 1.07
N GLN A 85 -22.29 -9.15 1.38
CA GLN A 85 -22.01 -7.74 1.62
C GLN A 85 -21.41 -7.07 0.39
N LYS A 86 -21.86 -5.84 0.13
CA LYS A 86 -21.35 -4.98 -0.94
C LYS A 86 -20.38 -3.96 -0.36
N TYR A 87 -19.37 -3.61 -1.15
CA TYR A 87 -18.33 -2.67 -0.80
C TYR A 87 -18.08 -1.73 -1.97
N THR A 88 -17.65 -0.51 -1.65
CA THR A 88 -17.13 0.44 -2.65
C THR A 88 -15.62 0.44 -2.60
N LEU A 89 -14.98 0.20 -3.73
CA LEU A 89 -13.53 0.21 -3.91
C LEU A 89 -13.13 1.47 -4.68
N TYR A 90 -12.40 2.34 -4.00
CA TYR A 90 -11.80 3.53 -4.57
C TYR A 90 -10.34 3.25 -4.94
N GLN A 91 -9.90 3.85 -6.05
CA GLN A 91 -8.53 3.78 -6.52
C GLN A 91 -8.05 5.18 -6.88
N ALA A 92 -6.79 5.45 -6.55
CA ALA A 92 -6.11 6.68 -6.94
C ALA A 92 -4.61 6.44 -7.01
N TYR A 93 -3.87 7.38 -7.54
CA TYR A 93 -2.43 7.30 -7.64
C TYR A 93 -1.78 8.68 -7.66
N TYR A 94 -0.46 8.73 -7.48
CA TYR A 94 0.34 9.92 -7.74
C TYR A 94 0.80 9.96 -9.20
N LYS A 95 0.48 11.06 -9.90
CA LYS A 95 0.74 11.21 -11.35
C LYS A 95 2.19 10.97 -11.78
N ASN A 96 3.16 11.44 -10.99
CA ASN A 96 4.57 11.33 -11.34
C ASN A 96 5.25 10.15 -10.64
N ASP A 97 4.81 9.83 -9.42
CA ASP A 97 5.47 8.84 -8.57
C ASP A 97 4.89 7.43 -8.70
N LEU A 98 3.83 7.24 -9.50
CA LEU A 98 3.14 5.97 -9.76
C LEU A 98 2.78 5.16 -8.50
N SER A 99 2.71 5.85 -7.37
CA SER A 99 2.34 5.30 -6.07
C SER A 99 0.83 5.20 -6.00
N ASN A 100 0.32 4.02 -5.64
CA ASN A 100 -1.09 3.68 -5.82
C ASN A 100 -1.82 3.53 -4.49
N LEU A 101 -3.04 4.04 -4.42
CA LEU A 101 -3.95 4.00 -3.29
C LEU A 101 -5.16 3.11 -3.62
N TYR A 102 -5.49 2.23 -2.69
CA TYR A 102 -6.71 1.43 -2.72
C TYR A 102 -7.47 1.63 -1.41
N VAL A 103 -8.75 1.96 -1.48
CA VAL A 103 -9.60 2.15 -0.29
C VAL A 103 -10.89 1.36 -0.45
N LEU A 104 -11.21 0.54 0.55
CA LEU A 104 -12.46 -0.20 0.64
C LEU A 104 -13.39 0.44 1.66
N ARG A 105 -14.66 0.64 1.27
CA ARG A 105 -15.74 1.14 2.13
C ARG A 105 -16.86 0.11 2.23
N ASP A 106 -17.29 -0.23 3.45
CA ASP A 106 -18.53 -1.00 3.66
C ASP A 106 -19.77 -0.13 3.79
N SER A 107 -20.95 -0.76 3.89
CA SER A 107 -22.24 -0.08 4.04
C SER A 107 -22.38 0.71 5.36
N ASN A 108 -21.56 0.42 6.36
CA ASN A 108 -21.54 1.14 7.64
C ASN A 108 -20.50 2.28 7.62
N ASN A 109 -19.99 2.62 6.43
CA ASN A 109 -18.94 3.59 6.18
C ASN A 109 -17.61 3.26 6.85
N ASN A 110 -17.36 2.04 7.34
CA ASN A 110 -16.02 1.68 7.80
C ASN A 110 -15.08 1.68 6.57
N LEU A 111 -13.85 2.14 6.79
CA LEU A 111 -12.83 2.24 5.77
C LEU A 111 -11.60 1.45 6.15
N TYR A 112 -10.97 0.89 5.13
CA TYR A 112 -9.61 0.39 5.20
C TYR A 112 -8.92 0.68 3.88
N GLY A 113 -7.62 0.95 3.90
CA GLY A 113 -6.88 1.18 2.67
C GLY A 113 -5.42 0.80 2.74
N PHE A 114 -4.83 0.72 1.56
CA PHE A 114 -3.39 0.58 1.33
C PHE A 114 -2.90 1.68 0.40
N PHE A 115 -1.71 2.18 0.67
CA PHE A 115 -0.95 3.04 -0.23
C PHE A 115 0.40 2.39 -0.47
N ARG A 116 0.67 2.02 -1.72
CA ARG A 116 1.97 1.53 -2.18
C ARG A 116 2.81 2.74 -2.56
N ASP A 117 3.68 3.17 -1.66
CA ASP A 117 4.59 4.29 -1.89
C ASP A 117 5.86 3.78 -2.57
N LEU A 118 6.14 4.27 -3.77
CA LEU A 118 7.36 3.95 -4.52
C LEU A 118 8.49 4.96 -4.24
N GLY A 119 8.21 5.98 -3.41
CA GLY A 119 9.06 7.14 -3.27
C GLY A 119 8.93 8.08 -4.47
N LYS A 120 9.95 8.89 -4.71
CA LYS A 120 9.92 9.94 -5.73
C LYS A 120 10.49 9.41 -7.05
N TYR A 121 9.79 9.60 -8.16
CA TYR A 121 10.36 9.28 -9.46
C TYR A 121 11.37 10.35 -9.91
N SER A 122 12.57 9.92 -10.30
CA SER A 122 13.61 10.77 -10.87
C SER A 122 13.63 10.65 -12.39
N PHE A 123 13.20 11.70 -13.08
CA PHE A 123 13.28 11.78 -14.55
C PHE A 123 14.71 11.81 -15.09
N VAL A 124 15.69 12.19 -14.24
CA VAL A 124 17.11 12.23 -14.63
C VAL A 124 17.72 10.85 -14.57
N GLU A 125 17.37 10.06 -13.55
CA GLU A 125 17.93 8.73 -13.31
C GLU A 125 17.04 7.60 -13.85
N ASP A 126 15.90 7.95 -14.43
CA ASP A 126 14.86 7.04 -14.92
C ASP A 126 14.51 5.92 -13.92
N LYS A 127 14.34 6.31 -12.65
CA LYS A 127 14.06 5.36 -11.57
C LYS A 127 13.35 6.02 -10.39
N PHE A 128 12.71 5.18 -9.59
CA PHE A 128 12.21 5.58 -8.28
C PHE A 128 13.34 5.72 -7.27
N ILE A 129 13.29 6.78 -6.47
CA ILE A 129 14.10 7.00 -5.29
C ILE A 129 13.23 6.59 -4.09
N PRO A 130 13.43 5.38 -3.53
CA PRO A 130 12.56 4.84 -2.49
C PRO A 130 12.58 5.68 -1.22
N THR A 131 11.54 5.55 -0.40
CA THR A 131 11.53 6.14 0.94
C THR A 131 12.54 5.43 1.86
N GLN A 132 12.88 6.06 2.99
CA GLN A 132 13.80 5.47 3.97
C GLN A 132 13.27 4.18 4.60
N THR A 133 11.95 3.98 4.58
CA THR A 133 11.23 2.85 5.15
C THR A 133 10.84 1.80 4.10
N ALA A 134 11.30 1.98 2.86
CA ALA A 134 11.03 1.03 1.79
C ALA A 134 11.67 -0.34 2.04
N ASN A 135 10.97 -1.38 1.61
CA ASN A 135 11.46 -2.74 1.60
C ASN A 135 12.54 -2.94 0.52
N ARG A 136 13.06 -4.17 0.43
CA ARG A 136 14.12 -4.54 -0.54
C ARG A 136 13.72 -4.38 -2.02
N HIS A 137 12.43 -4.18 -2.31
CA HIS A 137 11.87 -3.94 -3.64
C HIS A 137 11.57 -2.46 -3.90
N GLY A 138 11.99 -1.57 -3.00
CA GLY A 138 11.79 -0.13 -3.15
C GLY A 138 10.36 0.33 -2.84
N VAL A 139 9.56 -0.51 -2.18
CA VAL A 139 8.18 -0.21 -1.81
C VAL A 139 8.05 0.07 -0.32
N ASP A 140 7.38 1.15 0.04
CA ASP A 140 6.95 1.44 1.41
C ASP A 140 5.42 1.34 1.49
N LEU A 141 4.94 0.23 2.06
CA LEU A 141 3.51 -0.06 2.14
C LEU A 141 2.91 0.61 3.38
N LYS A 142 1.93 1.48 3.16
CA LYS A 142 1.19 2.19 4.23
C LYS A 142 -0.25 1.71 4.26
N CYS A 143 -0.83 1.58 5.44
CA CYS A 143 -2.19 1.11 5.62
C CYS A 143 -2.83 1.74 6.86
N ALA A 144 -4.16 1.86 6.84
CA ALA A 144 -4.91 2.36 7.98
C ALA A 144 -6.35 1.87 7.95
N ALA A 145 -7.00 1.93 9.11
CA ALA A 145 -8.42 1.66 9.30
C ALA A 145 -9.14 2.85 9.93
N LEU A 146 -10.40 3.07 9.51
CA LEU A 146 -11.37 3.90 10.22
C LEU A 146 -12.64 3.10 10.46
N GLY A 147 -12.97 2.89 11.73
CA GLY A 147 -14.09 2.04 12.14
C GLY A 147 -13.62 0.69 12.68
N ASN A 148 -14.56 -0.24 12.85
CA ASN A 148 -14.35 -1.48 13.61
C ASN A 148 -14.61 -2.77 12.80
N ASN A 149 -14.67 -2.70 11.48
CA ASN A 149 -14.84 -3.88 10.63
C ASN A 149 -13.49 -4.58 10.35
N SER A 150 -13.20 -5.63 11.11
CA SER A 150 -11.97 -6.42 10.99
C SER A 150 -11.84 -7.22 9.69
N LYS A 151 -12.91 -7.33 8.88
CA LYS A 151 -12.88 -8.07 7.60
C LYS A 151 -12.36 -7.23 6.44
N LEU A 152 -12.35 -5.89 6.55
CA LEU A 152 -11.98 -5.01 5.44
C LEU A 152 -10.54 -5.22 4.93
N PRO A 153 -9.52 -5.37 5.79
CA PRO A 153 -8.16 -5.61 5.30
C PRO A 153 -8.10 -6.85 4.43
N TYR A 154 -8.66 -7.95 4.93
CA TYR A 154 -8.71 -9.22 4.24
C TYR A 154 -9.41 -9.11 2.87
N ILE A 155 -10.57 -8.46 2.82
CA ILE A 155 -11.33 -8.31 1.56
C ILE A 155 -10.57 -7.45 0.55
N LEU A 156 -9.96 -6.36 0.99
CA LEU A 156 -9.19 -5.49 0.11
C LEU A 156 -7.95 -6.21 -0.45
N ILE A 157 -7.19 -6.89 0.41
CA ILE A 157 -5.98 -7.64 0.01
C ILE A 157 -6.34 -8.68 -1.03
N GLN A 158 -7.37 -9.47 -0.78
CA GLN A 158 -7.83 -10.50 -1.70
C GLN A 158 -8.32 -9.91 -3.02
N ASN A 159 -9.02 -8.77 -3.00
CA ASN A 159 -9.47 -8.12 -4.21
C ASN A 159 -8.30 -7.66 -5.10
N ILE A 160 -7.26 -7.06 -4.49
CA ILE A 160 -6.08 -6.59 -5.20
C ILE A 160 -5.24 -7.76 -5.72
N PHE A 161 -5.02 -8.77 -4.87
CA PHE A 161 -4.24 -9.96 -5.20
C PHE A 161 -4.89 -10.79 -6.33
N GLN A 162 -6.22 -10.94 -6.33
CA GLN A 162 -6.95 -11.64 -7.40
C GLN A 162 -6.89 -10.93 -8.75
N ARG A 163 -6.57 -9.63 -8.78
CA ARG A 163 -6.25 -8.90 -10.02
C ARG A 163 -4.82 -9.14 -10.50
N GLY A 164 -4.02 -9.88 -9.73
CA GLY A 164 -2.62 -10.16 -10.01
C GLY A 164 -1.67 -9.04 -9.59
N ILE A 165 -2.07 -8.18 -8.65
CA ILE A 165 -1.23 -7.08 -8.14
C ILE A 165 -0.65 -7.49 -6.79
N ASP A 166 0.67 -7.52 -6.68
CA ASP A 166 1.38 -7.65 -5.41
C ASP A 166 1.79 -6.26 -4.90
N LEU A 167 1.24 -5.83 -3.76
CA LEU A 167 1.56 -4.51 -3.23
C LEU A 167 2.96 -4.41 -2.61
N THR A 168 3.67 -5.51 -2.42
CA THR A 168 5.06 -5.49 -1.89
C THR A 168 6.12 -5.30 -2.97
N HIS A 169 5.71 -5.35 -4.24
CA HIS A 169 6.55 -5.14 -5.41
C HIS A 169 5.88 -4.15 -6.38
N TYR A 170 6.63 -3.60 -7.33
CA TYR A 170 6.06 -2.82 -8.42
C TYR A 170 6.39 -3.48 -9.77
N SER A 171 5.38 -3.58 -10.63
CA SER A 171 5.54 -3.86 -12.06
C SER A 171 4.74 -2.85 -12.86
N PHE A 172 5.26 -2.43 -14.01
CA PHE A 172 4.51 -1.59 -14.96
C PHE A 172 3.23 -2.27 -15.46
N ASP A 173 3.19 -3.60 -15.48
CA ASP A 173 1.99 -4.36 -15.87
C ASP A 173 0.82 -4.10 -14.93
N ASP A 174 1.08 -3.69 -13.68
CA ASP A 174 0.04 -3.38 -12.70
C ASP A 174 -0.86 -2.22 -13.15
N ASN A 175 -0.36 -1.33 -14.00
CA ASN A 175 -1.13 -0.20 -14.52
C ASN A 175 -2.21 -0.62 -15.53
N SER A 176 -2.19 -1.88 -15.98
CA SER A 176 -3.15 -2.44 -16.94
C SER A 176 -4.21 -3.36 -16.31
N LYS A 177 -4.15 -3.59 -14.99
CA LYS A 177 -4.96 -4.56 -14.23
C LYS A 177 -6.16 -3.97 -13.49
#